data_AF-A0A174FAU5-F1
#
_entry.id   AF-A0A174FAU5-F1
#
_cell.length_a   1.000
_cell.length_b   1.000
_cell.length_c   1.000
_cell.angle_alpha   90.00
_cell.angle_beta   90.00
_cell.angle_gamma   90.00
#
_symmetry.space_group_name_H-M   'P 1'
#
loop_
_entity.id
_entity.type
_entity.pdbx_description
1 polymer ?
#
loop_
_entity_poly.entity_id
_entity_poly.type
_entity_poly.pdbx_seq_one_letter_code
_entity_poly.pdbx_strand_id
1 'polypeptide(L)'
;MTAHALYTQTLSEYKSRLISSPCLTLRSYCHECHVNYHGMELWLSRHGIRIRELRSSLSASSSEKPVPCFSPLVPSSAPSARPSSSSDMLYGINITFPDGVIISIKQGSSFGIHRFIDLYNRKIQEEQSCLL
;
A
#
# COMPACT_ATOMS: atom_id res chain seq x y z
N MET A 1 -22.75 -20.39 13.33
CA MET A 1 -21.36 -20.01 13.01
C MET A 1 -21.12 -18.60 13.50
N THR A 2 -20.05 -18.35 14.25
CA THR A 2 -19.68 -17.02 14.75
C THR A 2 -19.07 -16.17 13.61
N ALA A 3 -19.35 -14.86 13.57
CA ALA A 3 -18.84 -13.96 12.52
C ALA A 3 -17.31 -14.03 12.36
N HIS A 4 -16.57 -14.24 13.46
CA HIS A 4 -15.13 -14.44 13.45
C HIS A 4 -14.69 -15.67 12.62
N ALA A 5 -15.38 -16.81 12.76
CA ALA A 5 -15.05 -18.03 12.03
C ALA A 5 -15.32 -17.85 10.53
N LEU A 6 -16.42 -17.15 10.20
CA LEU A 6 -16.78 -16.81 8.83
C LEU A 6 -15.70 -15.93 8.17
N TYR A 7 -15.29 -14.82 8.80
CA TYR A 7 -14.24 -13.96 8.24
C TYR A 7 -12.88 -14.65 8.13
N THR A 8 -12.55 -15.52 9.10
CA THR A 8 -11.30 -16.31 9.05
C THR A 8 -11.29 -17.25 7.86
N GLN A 9 -12.40 -17.95 7.60
CA GLN A 9 -12.55 -18.85 6.46
C GLN A 9 -12.51 -18.08 5.13
N THR A 10 -13.30 -17.01 5.01
CA THR A 10 -13.32 -16.16 3.81
C THR A 10 -11.93 -15.58 3.52
N LEU A 11 -11.16 -15.20 4.55
CA LEU A 11 -9.81 -14.72 4.35
C LEU A 11 -8.86 -15.82 3.84
N SER A 12 -8.99 -17.05 4.33
CA SER A 12 -8.17 -18.19 3.89
C SER A 12 -8.43 -18.52 2.41
N GLU A 13 -9.70 -18.59 2.03
CA GLU A 13 -10.09 -18.83 0.64
C GLU A 13 -9.67 -17.67 -0.29
N TYR A 14 -9.80 -16.41 0.16
CA TYR A 14 -9.29 -15.25 -0.58
C TYR A 14 -7.79 -15.36 -0.87
N LYS A 15 -6.98 -15.79 0.11
CA LYS A 15 -5.53 -16.01 -0.09
C LYS A 15 -5.26 -17.09 -1.14
N SER A 16 -6.03 -18.19 -1.14
CA SER A 16 -5.89 -19.25 -2.13
C SER A 16 -6.24 -18.74 -3.54
N ARG A 17 -7.35 -18.00 -3.69
CA ARG A 17 -7.75 -17.42 -4.99
C ARG A 17 -6.80 -16.34 -5.49
N LEU A 18 -6.16 -15.59 -4.59
CA LEU A 18 -5.12 -14.62 -4.95
C LEU A 18 -3.91 -15.25 -5.63
N ILE A 19 -3.59 -16.51 -5.33
CA ILE A 19 -2.50 -17.26 -5.99
C ILE A 19 -2.86 -17.52 -7.45
N SER A 20 -4.10 -17.95 -7.72
CA SER A 20 -4.59 -18.20 -9.08
C SER A 20 -4.96 -16.94 -9.85
N SER A 21 -5.29 -15.84 -9.17
CA SER A 21 -5.77 -14.59 -9.77
C SER A 21 -5.25 -13.37 -9.00
N PRO A 22 -4.06 -12.86 -9.36
CA PRO A 22 -3.40 -11.78 -8.61
C PRO A 22 -4.13 -10.44 -8.70
N CYS A 23 -5.02 -10.25 -9.69
CA CYS A 23 -5.81 -9.05 -9.87
C CYS A 23 -7.06 -8.99 -8.97
N LEU A 24 -7.40 -10.08 -8.26
CA LEU A 24 -8.61 -10.18 -7.45
C LEU A 24 -8.56 -9.19 -6.27
N THR A 25 -9.60 -8.36 -6.14
CA THR A 25 -9.75 -7.42 -5.01
C THR A 25 -10.62 -8.03 -3.93
N LEU A 26 -10.32 -7.73 -2.66
CA LEU A 26 -11.11 -8.21 -1.52
C LEU A 26 -12.58 -7.80 -1.65
N ARG A 27 -12.86 -6.59 -2.17
CA ARG A 27 -14.22 -6.12 -2.42
C ARG A 27 -14.98 -7.03 -3.40
N SER A 28 -14.37 -7.39 -4.53
CA SER A 28 -15.00 -8.25 -5.53
C SER A 28 -15.23 -9.65 -4.97
N TYR A 29 -14.26 -10.17 -4.21
CA TYR A 29 -14.37 -11.48 -3.59
C TYR A 29 -15.44 -11.53 -2.49
N CYS A 30 -15.53 -10.50 -1.63
CA CYS A 30 -16.61 -10.40 -0.64
C CYS A 30 -17.99 -10.31 -1.31
N HIS A 31 -18.08 -9.67 -2.48
CA HIS A 31 -19.32 -9.60 -3.26
C HIS A 31 -19.71 -10.99 -3.81
N GLU A 32 -18.76 -11.76 -4.34
CA GLU A 32 -18.99 -13.14 -4.80
C GLU A 32 -19.40 -14.09 -3.66
N CYS A 33 -18.79 -13.95 -2.48
CA CYS A 33 -19.08 -14.81 -1.34
C CYS A 33 -20.26 -14.34 -0.47
N HIS A 34 -20.97 -13.28 -0.88
CA HIS A 34 -22.04 -12.65 -0.11
C HIS A 34 -21.65 -12.28 1.34
N VAL A 35 -20.39 -11.90 1.54
CA VAL A 35 -19.85 -11.49 2.84
C VAL A 35 -19.83 -9.98 2.92
N ASN A 36 -20.21 -9.44 4.09
CA ASN A 36 -20.16 -8.00 4.31
C ASN A 36 -18.72 -7.48 4.25
N TYR A 37 -18.40 -6.73 3.18
CA TYR A 37 -17.08 -6.12 2.98
C TYR A 37 -16.67 -5.21 4.14
N HIS A 38 -17.59 -4.37 4.64
CA HIS A 38 -17.28 -3.44 5.73
C HIS A 38 -16.99 -4.17 7.04
N GLY A 39 -17.75 -5.23 7.33
CA GLY A 39 -17.49 -6.10 8.48
C GLY A 39 -16.14 -6.82 8.38
N MET A 40 -15.80 -7.30 7.18
CA MET A 40 -14.51 -7.93 6.88
C MET A 40 -13.34 -6.93 7.01
N GLU A 41 -13.49 -5.71 6.50
CA GLU A 41 -12.48 -4.64 6.59
C GLU A 41 -12.22 -4.20 8.03
N LEU A 42 -13.28 -4.08 8.84
CA LEU A 42 -13.18 -3.79 10.26
C LEU A 42 -12.49 -4.96 11.00
N TRP A 43 -12.87 -6.20 10.69
CA TRP A 43 -12.26 -7.38 11.28
C TRP A 43 -10.75 -7.46 10.95
N LEU A 44 -10.37 -7.27 9.69
CA LEU A 44 -8.97 -7.20 9.27
C LEU A 44 -8.19 -6.12 10.02
N SER A 45 -8.79 -4.92 10.17
CA SER A 45 -8.17 -3.81 10.90
C SER A 45 -7.96 -4.14 12.38
N ARG A 46 -8.92 -4.81 13.03
CA ARG A 46 -8.81 -5.26 14.44
C ARG A 46 -7.71 -6.30 14.64
N HIS A 47 -7.49 -7.15 13.64
CA HIS A 47 -6.45 -8.18 13.66
C HIS A 47 -5.11 -7.70 13.06
N GLY A 48 -5.01 -6.43 12.67
CA GLY A 48 -3.78 -5.85 12.11
C GLY A 48 -3.40 -6.39 10.73
N ILE A 49 -4.33 -7.00 10.00
CA ILE A 49 -4.06 -7.64 8.71
C ILE A 49 -4.28 -6.64 7.58
N ARG A 50 -3.20 -6.26 6.88
CA ARG A 50 -3.31 -5.42 5.68
C ARG A 50 -3.35 -6.28 4.42
N ILE A 51 -4.32 -6.01 3.53
CA ILE A 51 -4.46 -6.72 2.25
C ILE A 51 -3.19 -6.58 1.38
N ARG A 52 -2.51 -5.43 1.47
CA ARG A 52 -1.22 -5.21 0.80
C ARG A 52 -0.14 -6.19 1.29
N GLU A 53 -0.06 -6.40 2.59
CA GLU A 53 0.90 -7.34 3.20
C GLU A 53 0.56 -8.78 2.80
N LEU A 54 -0.72 -9.15 2.72
CA LEU A 54 -1.14 -10.47 2.24
C LEU A 54 -0.67 -10.76 0.82
N ARG A 55 -0.80 -9.78 -0.09
CA ARG A 55 -0.30 -9.91 -1.47
C ARG A 55 1.22 -10.04 -1.52
N SER A 56 1.93 -9.25 -0.72
CA SER A 56 3.40 -9.33 -0.60
C SER A 56 3.86 -10.66 -0.01
N SER A 57 3.17 -11.20 1.00
CA SER A 57 3.48 -12.49 1.62
C SER A 57 3.24 -13.66 0.67
N LEU A 58 2.17 -13.64 -0.13
CA LEU A 58 1.87 -14.68 -1.11
C LEU A 58 2.88 -14.71 -2.26
N SER A 59 3.36 -13.53 -2.68
CA SER A 59 4.44 -13.44 -3.67
C SER A 59 5.79 -13.97 -3.13
N ALA A 60 5.99 -13.96 -1.82
CA ALA A 60 7.20 -14.48 -1.18
C ALA A 60 7.13 -15.98 -0.86
N SER A 61 5.93 -16.57 -0.77
CA SER A 61 5.71 -17.97 -0.39
C SER A 61 5.71 -18.97 -1.55
N SER A 62 5.94 -18.54 -2.79
CA SER A 62 6.04 -19.42 -3.97
C SER A 62 7.45 -19.99 -4.19
N SER A 63 8.21 -20.22 -3.12
CA SER A 63 9.52 -20.88 -3.20
C SER A 63 9.62 -21.93 -2.09
N GLU A 64 9.47 -23.20 -2.49
CA GLU A 64 9.64 -24.36 -1.62
C GLU A 64 11.14 -24.57 -1.27
N LYS A 65 11.43 -24.59 0.04
CA LYS A 65 12.45 -25.32 0.87
C LYS A 65 13.67 -26.01 0.20
N PRO A 66 14.86 -26.13 0.87
CA PRO A 66 14.97 -26.66 2.25
C PRO A 66 16.01 -26.00 3.19
N VAL A 67 15.78 -26.20 4.49
CA VAL A 67 16.78 -25.99 5.55
C VAL A 67 17.88 -27.07 5.47
N PRO A 68 19.12 -26.75 5.88
CA PRO A 68 19.57 -27.33 7.15
C PRO A 68 20.30 -26.34 8.06
N CYS A 69 20.00 -26.50 9.35
CA CYS A 69 20.71 -26.03 10.53
C CYS A 69 22.23 -26.24 10.44
N PHE A 70 23.01 -25.16 10.49
CA PHE A 70 24.27 -25.09 11.25
C PHE A 70 24.55 -23.62 11.59
N SER A 71 24.36 -23.25 12.86
CA SER A 71 24.92 -22.01 13.41
C SER A 71 26.38 -22.21 13.76
N PRO A 72 27.24 -21.22 13.49
CA PRO A 72 28.02 -20.66 14.58
C PRO A 72 27.83 -19.14 14.67
N LEU A 73 27.85 -18.65 15.91
CA LEU A 73 27.68 -17.26 16.30
C LEU A 73 28.69 -16.34 15.60
N VAL A 74 28.21 -15.36 14.83
CA VAL A 74 29.01 -14.20 14.37
C VAL A 74 28.20 -12.92 14.65
N PRO A 75 28.80 -11.84 15.19
CA PRO A 75 28.07 -10.64 15.55
C PRO A 75 27.48 -9.94 14.33
N SER A 76 26.20 -9.59 14.47
CA SER A 76 25.40 -8.65 13.69
C SER A 76 26.20 -7.63 12.86
N SER A 77 26.12 -7.73 11.53
CA SER A 77 26.06 -6.61 10.57
C SER A 77 25.84 -7.15 9.16
N ALA A 78 24.57 -7.37 8.79
CA ALA A 78 24.19 -7.49 7.39
C ALA A 78 23.10 -6.46 7.12
N PRO A 79 23.39 -5.36 6.40
CA PRO A 79 22.33 -4.58 5.81
C PRO A 79 21.78 -5.40 4.66
N SER A 80 20.74 -6.22 4.91
CA SER A 80 19.83 -6.59 3.83
C SER A 80 18.97 -5.38 3.53
N ALA A 81 19.62 -4.36 2.96
CA ALA A 81 18.95 -3.30 2.25
C ALA A 81 18.29 -3.99 1.05
N ARG A 82 17.00 -4.31 1.21
CA ARG A 82 16.04 -4.34 0.10
C ARG A 82 16.40 -3.17 -0.82
N PRO A 83 16.34 -3.29 -2.16
CA PRO A 83 16.32 -2.09 -2.97
C PRO A 83 15.12 -1.27 -2.49
N SER A 84 15.45 -0.22 -1.75
CA SER A 84 14.57 0.86 -1.34
C SER A 84 13.77 1.24 -2.57
N SER A 85 12.47 1.51 -2.40
CA SER A 85 11.64 2.10 -3.44
C SER A 85 12.24 3.45 -3.86
N SER A 86 13.23 3.43 -4.74
CA SER A 86 13.78 4.60 -5.40
C SER A 86 12.95 4.97 -6.63
N SER A 87 11.99 4.12 -7.01
CA SER A 87 11.12 4.35 -8.16
C SER A 87 10.05 5.43 -7.92
N ASP A 88 9.83 5.86 -6.67
CA ASP A 88 8.86 6.91 -6.35
C ASP A 88 9.47 8.33 -6.40
N MET A 89 10.79 8.46 -6.59
CA MET A 89 11.48 9.76 -6.58
C MET A 89 11.58 10.33 -7.99
N LEU A 90 10.97 11.50 -8.18
CA LEU A 90 11.03 12.32 -9.37
C LEU A 90 12.13 13.38 -9.19
N TYR A 91 12.84 13.72 -10.26
CA TYR A 91 13.93 14.69 -10.25
C TYR A 91 13.71 15.74 -11.34
N GLY A 92 14.17 16.97 -11.10
CA GLY A 92 14.09 18.06 -12.07
C GLY A 92 12.66 18.43 -12.47
N ILE A 93 11.75 18.44 -11.50
CA ILE A 93 10.32 18.73 -11.74
C ILE A 93 10.16 20.25 -11.86
N ASN A 94 9.47 20.71 -12.91
CA ASN A 94 9.01 22.08 -13.03
C ASN A 94 7.48 22.09 -13.11
N ILE A 95 6.86 22.83 -12.19
CA ILE A 95 5.41 22.99 -12.12
C ILE A 95 5.10 24.45 -12.46
N THR A 96 4.27 24.67 -13.47
CA THR A 96 3.80 26.00 -13.86
C THR A 96 2.33 26.10 -13.49
N PHE A 97 2.02 27.01 -12.57
CA PHE A 97 0.65 27.28 -12.13
C PHE A 97 -0.03 28.31 -13.04
N PRO A 98 -1.38 28.32 -13.12
CA PRO A 98 -2.13 29.25 -13.98
C PRO A 98 -1.96 30.73 -13.63
N ASP A 99 -1.52 31.04 -12.41
CA ASP A 99 -1.16 32.37 -11.92
C ASP A 99 0.20 32.87 -12.44
N GLY A 100 0.90 32.05 -13.24
CA GLY A 100 2.23 32.34 -13.78
C GLY A 100 3.38 31.96 -12.84
N VAL A 101 3.10 31.42 -11.66
CA VAL A 101 4.13 30.97 -10.72
C VAL A 101 4.77 29.68 -11.21
N ILE A 102 6.10 29.65 -11.27
CA ILE A 102 6.88 28.48 -11.67
C ILE A 102 7.66 27.96 -10.47
N ILE A 103 7.48 26.69 -10.15
CA ILE A 103 8.10 26.02 -9.01
C ILE A 103 9.01 24.91 -9.53
N SER A 104 10.30 25.02 -9.21
CA SER A 104 11.32 24.05 -9.58
C SER A 104 11.71 23.20 -8.38
N ILE A 105 11.47 21.89 -8.48
CA ILE A 105 11.72 20.92 -7.43
C ILE A 105 12.83 19.98 -7.90
N LYS A 106 14.00 20.07 -7.26
CA LYS A 106 15.18 19.27 -7.61
C LYS A 106 14.92 17.77 -7.45
N GLN A 107 14.22 17.39 -6.39
CA GLN A 107 13.86 16.02 -6.08
C GLN A 107 12.60 15.98 -5.22
N GLY A 108 11.67 15.06 -5.50
CA GLY A 108 10.50 14.85 -4.66
C GLY A 108 9.81 13.53 -4.98
N SER A 109 9.10 12.96 -4.00
CA SER A 109 8.31 11.76 -4.25
C SER A 109 7.02 12.08 -5.00
N SER A 110 6.53 11.17 -5.83
CA SER A 110 5.24 11.31 -6.53
C SER A 110 4.10 11.76 -5.60
N PHE A 111 4.00 11.13 -4.42
CA PHE A 111 3.04 11.49 -3.37
C PHE A 111 3.26 12.90 -2.81
N GLY A 112 4.52 13.29 -2.56
CA GLY A 112 4.87 14.61 -2.05
C GLY A 112 4.53 15.72 -3.04
N ILE A 113 4.79 15.50 -4.32
CA ILE A 113 4.48 16.44 -5.40
C ILE A 113 2.97 16.61 -5.54
N HIS A 114 2.19 15.52 -5.52
CA HIS A 114 0.73 15.59 -5.56
C HIS A 114 0.16 16.40 -4.39
N ARG A 115 0.61 16.09 -3.16
CA ARG A 115 0.16 16.80 -1.96
C ARG A 115 0.54 18.29 -1.99
N PHE A 116 1.71 18.61 -2.54
CA PHE A 116 2.15 19.99 -2.69
C PHE A 116 1.23 20.79 -3.62
N ILE A 117 0.86 20.21 -4.77
CA ILE A 117 -0.07 20.83 -5.73
C ILE A 117 -1.44 21.05 -5.07
N ASP A 118 -1.97 20.05 -4.35
CA ASP A 118 -3.25 20.17 -3.65
C ASP A 118 -3.26 21.31 -2.62
N LEU A 119 -2.19 21.44 -1.84
CA LEU A 119 -2.06 22.49 -0.84
C LEU A 119 -1.98 23.88 -1.47
N TYR A 120 -1.23 24.00 -2.56
CA TYR A 120 -1.10 25.25 -3.30
C TYR A 120 -2.45 25.71 -3.87
N ASN A 121 -3.18 24.80 -4.53
CA ASN A 121 -4.51 25.10 -5.07
C ASN A 121 -5.52 25.51 -4.00
N ARG A 122 -5.50 24.85 -2.82
CA ARG A 122 -6.36 25.23 -1.69
C ARG A 122 -6.05 26.63 -1.17
N LYS A 123 -4.76 26.96 -1.03
CA LYS A 123 -4.33 28.28 -0.57
C LYS A 123 -4.80 29.39 -1.51
N ILE A 124 -4.67 29.19 -2.82
CA ILE A 124 -5.17 30.17 -3.81
C ILE A 124 -6.69 30.36 -3.68
N GLN A 125 -7.43 29.27 -3.51
CA GLN A 125 -8.87 29.34 -3.37
C GLN A 125 -9.30 30.06 -2.08
N GLU A 126 -8.60 29.84 -0.97
CA GLU A 126 -8.82 30.55 0.30
C GLU A 126 -8.48 32.05 0.18
N GLU A 127 -7.37 32.41 -0.46
CA GLU A 127 -7.00 33.81 -0.68
C GLU A 127 -7.97 34.54 -1.61
N GLN A 128 -8.49 33.88 -2.66
CA GLN A 128 -9.54 34.45 -3.50
C GLN A 128 -10.90 34.57 -2.79
N SER A 129 -11.20 33.68 -1.86
CA SER A 129 -12.47 33.71 -1.10
C SER A 129 -12.50 34.81 -0.04
N CYS A 130 -11.34 35.21 0.50
CA CYS A 130 -11.22 36.30 1.47
C CYS A 130 -11.25 37.71 0.83
N LEU A 131 -11.22 37.78 -0.51
CA LEU A 131 -11.23 39.04 -1.27
C LEU A 131 -12.61 39.34 -1.89
N LEU A 132 -13.65 38.57 -1.54
CA LEU A 132 -15.05 38.78 -1.92
C LEU A 132 -15.90 39.29 -0.76
#